data_AF-A0A2E3W5J3-F1
#
_entry.id   AF-A0A2E3W5J3-F1
#
_cell.length_a   1.000
_cell.length_b   1.000
_cell.length_c   1.000
_cell.angle_alpha   90.00
_cell.angle_beta   90.00
_cell.angle_gamma   90.00
#
_symmetry.space_group_name_H-M   'P 1'
#
loop_
_entity.id
_entity.type
_entity.pdbx_description
1 polymer ?
#
loop_
_entity_poly.entity_id
_entity_poly.type
_entity_poly.pdbx_seq_one_letter_code
_entity_poly.pdbx_strand_id
1 'polypeptide(L)'
;MIRMATFLVWVIFFNASANCEWAFLRNTTPRQYLENHDLQVIGEFRSLKDETTDGFYFYDGFSRVLDTGEEVGRVLYQYNPEKNSLFISHMNVKLKKQKIGSALLAKVLAEYPHVTKIRTNLGLDNFRAFSGAKSLGKSDLEALKETAAYKMRRKLGFPHINKKSIDVEMEDESVIFEVSRFPDGE
;
A
#
# COMPACT_ATOMS: atom_id res chain seq x y z
N MET A 1 24.57 11.10 50.63
CA MET A 1 25.07 10.57 49.35
C MET A 1 24.34 9.32 48.82
N ILE A 2 23.70 8.49 49.66
CA ILE A 2 23.07 7.21 49.22
C ILE A 2 21.70 7.38 48.50
N ARG A 3 20.99 8.50 48.69
CA ARG A 3 19.67 8.75 48.08
C ARG A 3 19.69 9.21 46.61
N MET A 4 20.86 9.62 46.10
CA MET A 4 20.98 10.12 44.72
C MET A 4 21.20 8.98 43.71
N ALA A 5 21.91 7.92 44.13
CA ALA A 5 22.17 6.76 43.29
C ALA A 5 20.90 5.92 43.02
N THR A 6 19.99 5.85 43.98
CA THR A 6 18.71 5.12 43.86
C THR A 6 17.74 5.80 42.91
N PHE A 7 17.76 7.14 42.81
CA PHE A 7 16.92 7.88 41.86
C PHE A 7 17.41 7.72 40.41
N LEU A 8 18.73 7.72 40.20
CA LEU A 8 19.34 7.54 38.87
C LEU A 8 19.09 6.14 38.29
N VAL A 9 19.14 5.09 39.11
CA VAL A 9 18.81 3.72 38.67
C VAL A 9 17.33 3.60 38.29
N TRP A 10 16.44 4.31 38.97
CA TRP A 10 15.00 4.28 38.68
C TRP A 10 14.65 4.98 37.35
N VAL A 11 15.32 6.11 37.05
CA VAL A 11 15.13 6.84 35.78
C VAL A 11 15.69 6.05 34.59
N ILE A 12 16.79 5.31 34.76
CA ILE A 12 17.34 4.47 33.69
C ILE A 12 16.43 3.26 33.41
N PHE A 13 15.83 2.64 34.44
CA PHE A 13 14.90 1.53 34.24
C PHE A 13 13.57 1.94 33.58
N PHE A 14 13.04 3.13 33.85
CA PHE A 14 11.84 3.63 33.17
C PHE A 14 12.10 4.07 31.72
N ASN A 15 13.31 4.51 31.38
CA ASN A 15 13.68 4.86 30.00
C ASN A 15 14.09 3.65 29.15
N ALA A 16 14.40 2.50 29.76
CA ALA A 16 14.77 1.29 29.02
C ALA A 16 13.56 0.50 28.46
N SER A 17 12.32 0.90 28.74
CA SER A 17 11.11 0.17 28.32
C SER A 17 10.08 1.01 27.56
N ALA A 18 10.41 2.26 27.21
CA ALA A 18 9.65 3.02 26.23
C ALA A 18 10.28 2.87 24.84
N ASN A 19 10.40 1.62 24.35
CA ASN A 19 10.62 1.40 22.93
C ASN A 19 9.31 1.73 22.20
N CYS A 20 9.02 3.02 22.08
CA CYS A 20 7.76 3.55 21.54
C CYS A 20 7.47 3.02 20.13
N GLU A 21 8.49 2.65 19.36
CA GLU A 21 8.33 1.98 18.06
C GLU A 21 7.55 0.67 18.16
N TRP A 22 7.83 -0.17 19.18
CA TRP A 22 7.19 -1.48 19.33
C TRP A 22 5.76 -1.39 19.85
N ALA A 23 5.44 -0.39 20.67
CA ALA A 23 4.08 -0.13 21.12
C ALA A 23 3.21 0.49 20.00
N PHE A 24 3.81 1.28 19.11
CA PHE A 24 3.11 1.87 17.96
C PHE A 24 2.84 0.84 16.85
N LEU A 25 3.76 -0.10 16.62
CA LEU A 25 3.56 -1.26 15.74
C LEU A 25 2.43 -2.20 16.21
N ARG A 26 2.05 -2.17 17.49
CA ARG A 26 0.91 -2.93 18.01
C ARG A 26 -0.46 -2.28 17.73
N ASN A 27 -0.50 -0.99 17.39
CA ASN A 27 -1.75 -0.24 17.22
C ASN A 27 -2.07 0.11 15.77
N THR A 28 -1.17 -0.22 14.84
CA THR A 28 -1.55 -0.35 13.44
C THR A 28 -2.13 -1.74 13.25
N THR A 29 -3.29 -1.81 12.63
CA THR A 29 -4.10 -3.01 12.41
C THR A 29 -3.84 -3.74 11.06
N PRO A 30 -2.60 -3.86 10.47
CA PRO A 30 -2.38 -4.63 9.24
C PRO A 30 -3.02 -6.02 9.26
N ARG A 31 -2.96 -6.72 10.41
CA ARG A 31 -3.53 -8.07 10.59
C ARG A 31 -5.06 -8.11 10.47
N GLN A 32 -5.77 -7.05 10.85
CA GLN A 32 -7.24 -7.01 10.75
C GLN A 32 -7.75 -6.68 9.34
N TYR A 33 -6.92 -6.10 8.45
CA TYR A 33 -7.36 -5.77 7.10
C TYR A 33 -7.61 -7.02 6.25
N LEU A 34 -6.77 -8.06 6.40
CA LEU A 34 -6.93 -9.29 5.63
C LEU A 34 -8.17 -10.07 6.09
N GLU A 35 -8.36 -10.30 7.40
CA GLU A 35 -9.53 -11.04 7.89
C GLU A 35 -10.87 -10.40 7.44
N ASN A 36 -10.95 -9.07 7.45
CA ASN A 36 -12.15 -8.36 7.00
C ASN A 36 -12.34 -8.32 5.48
N HIS A 37 -11.27 -8.53 4.69
CA HIS A 37 -11.31 -8.42 3.24
C HIS A 37 -11.25 -9.77 2.53
N ASP A 38 -10.76 -10.82 3.19
CA ASP A 38 -10.60 -12.17 2.62
C ASP A 38 -11.91 -12.96 2.66
N LEU A 39 -12.65 -12.90 3.78
CA LEU A 39 -13.88 -13.67 4.02
C LEU A 39 -15.02 -13.42 3.00
N GLN A 40 -14.94 -12.34 2.22
CA GLN A 40 -16.00 -11.92 1.30
C GLN A 40 -15.56 -11.96 -0.17
N VAL A 41 -14.34 -12.44 -0.47
CA VAL A 41 -13.76 -12.36 -1.81
C VAL A 41 -13.49 -13.75 -2.34
N ILE A 42 -14.04 -14.05 -3.53
CA ILE A 42 -13.94 -15.37 -4.16
C ILE A 42 -12.51 -15.76 -4.55
N GLY A 43 -12.29 -17.06 -4.67
CA GLY A 43 -11.02 -17.67 -5.04
C GLY A 43 -10.04 -17.80 -3.87
N GLU A 44 -8.84 -18.29 -4.15
CA GLU A 44 -7.75 -18.51 -3.21
C GLU A 44 -6.52 -17.67 -3.58
N PHE A 45 -5.71 -17.31 -2.57
CA PHE A 45 -4.45 -16.62 -2.81
C PHE A 45 -3.40 -17.60 -3.33
N ARG A 46 -2.75 -17.24 -4.43
CA ARG A 46 -1.53 -17.89 -4.91
C ARG A 46 -0.39 -16.88 -4.88
N SER A 47 0.72 -17.24 -4.24
CA SER A 47 1.94 -16.43 -4.26
C SER A 47 2.60 -16.52 -5.63
N LEU A 48 3.12 -15.39 -6.09
CA LEU A 48 3.91 -15.25 -7.31
C LEU A 48 5.29 -14.76 -6.89
N LYS A 49 6.34 -15.30 -7.50
CA LYS A 49 7.73 -14.93 -7.22
C LYS A 49 8.49 -14.71 -8.51
N ASP A 50 9.35 -13.70 -8.51
CA ASP A 50 10.22 -13.37 -9.63
C ASP A 50 9.45 -13.25 -10.97
N GLU A 51 8.27 -12.62 -10.93
CA GLU A 51 7.47 -12.35 -12.12
C GLU A 51 7.95 -11.10 -12.83
N THR A 52 7.88 -11.10 -14.16
CA THR A 52 8.27 -9.94 -14.95
C THR A 52 7.15 -9.47 -15.87
N THR A 53 6.98 -8.16 -16.00
CA THR A 53 6.02 -7.54 -16.93
C THR A 53 6.66 -7.08 -18.24
N ASP A 54 7.97 -6.80 -18.21
CA ASP A 54 8.72 -6.18 -19.30
C ASP A 54 10.02 -6.93 -19.66
N GLY A 55 10.37 -7.99 -18.92
CA GLY A 55 11.59 -8.77 -19.08
C GLY A 55 12.83 -8.17 -18.40
N PHE A 56 12.72 -6.99 -17.77
CA PHE A 56 13.85 -6.27 -17.18
C PHE A 56 13.79 -6.24 -15.65
N TYR A 57 12.59 -6.16 -15.08
CA TYR A 57 12.40 -6.11 -13.64
C TYR A 57 11.61 -7.32 -13.13
N PHE A 58 12.04 -7.83 -11.98
CA PHE A 58 11.39 -8.92 -11.26
C PHE A 58 10.56 -8.36 -10.10
N TYR A 59 9.36 -8.91 -9.95
CA TYR A 59 8.39 -8.51 -8.94
C TYR A 59 7.82 -9.75 -8.26
N ASP A 60 7.68 -9.66 -6.94
CA ASP A 60 6.87 -10.62 -6.20
C ASP A 60 5.40 -10.23 -6.31
N GLY A 61 4.51 -11.14 -5.95
CA GLY A 61 3.08 -10.87 -6.07
C GLY A 61 2.15 -11.87 -5.43
N PHE A 62 0.87 -11.56 -5.60
CA PHE A 62 -0.23 -12.47 -5.32
C PHE A 62 -1.21 -12.47 -6.47
N SER A 63 -1.75 -13.63 -6.79
CA SER A 63 -2.94 -13.77 -7.60
C SER A 63 -4.10 -14.33 -6.77
N ARG A 64 -5.32 -14.00 -7.20
CA ARG A 64 -6.56 -14.64 -6.75
C ARG A 64 -7.04 -15.56 -7.85
N VAL A 65 -7.20 -16.84 -7.53
CA VAL A 65 -7.53 -17.90 -8.49
C VAL A 65 -8.79 -18.62 -8.04
N LEU A 66 -9.75 -18.83 -8.94
CA LEU A 66 -10.97 -19.61 -8.66
C LEU A 66 -10.66 -21.11 -8.60
N ASP A 67 -11.59 -21.90 -8.08
CA ASP A 67 -11.50 -23.38 -8.06
C ASP A 67 -11.35 -23.98 -9.47
N THR A 68 -11.80 -23.26 -10.49
CA THR A 68 -11.62 -23.61 -11.92
C THR A 68 -10.20 -23.41 -12.43
N GLY A 69 -9.32 -22.78 -11.64
CA GLY A 69 -7.97 -22.37 -12.05
C GLY A 69 -7.91 -21.00 -12.72
N GLU A 70 -9.04 -20.30 -12.89
CA GLU A 70 -9.05 -18.97 -13.51
C GLU A 70 -8.51 -17.89 -12.57
N GLU A 71 -7.50 -17.13 -13.02
CA GLU A 71 -7.05 -15.92 -12.32
C GLU A 71 -8.05 -14.78 -12.50
N VAL A 72 -8.58 -14.26 -11.38
CA VAL A 72 -9.54 -13.13 -11.34
C VAL A 72 -8.90 -11.81 -10.93
N GLY A 73 -7.67 -11.85 -10.43
CA GLY A 73 -6.86 -10.67 -10.22
C GLY A 73 -5.45 -10.99 -9.78
N ARG A 74 -4.55 -10.03 -9.96
CA ARG A 74 -3.15 -10.10 -9.55
C ARG A 74 -2.61 -8.76 -9.10
N VAL A 75 -1.66 -8.81 -8.19
CA VAL A 75 -0.83 -7.67 -7.78
C VAL A 75 0.63 -8.08 -7.89
N LEU A 76 1.44 -7.22 -8.51
CA LEU A 76 2.89 -7.32 -8.51
C LEU A 76 3.47 -6.11 -7.79
N TYR A 77 4.47 -6.35 -6.95
CA TYR A 77 5.08 -5.33 -6.13
C TYR A 77 6.57 -5.57 -5.92
N GLN A 78 7.26 -4.49 -5.52
CA GLN A 78 8.61 -4.53 -5.02
C GLN A 78 8.63 -3.86 -3.64
N TYR A 79 9.19 -4.55 -2.65
CA TYR A 79 9.38 -4.00 -1.31
C TYR A 79 10.78 -3.39 -1.19
N ASN A 80 10.86 -2.13 -0.73
CA ASN A 80 12.11 -1.47 -0.41
C ASN A 80 12.29 -1.42 1.11
N PRO A 81 13.24 -2.19 1.69
CA PRO A 81 13.45 -2.25 3.12
C PRO A 81 14.05 -0.98 3.73
N GLU A 82 14.90 -0.27 3.00
CA GLU A 82 15.56 0.95 3.51
C GLU A 82 14.57 2.09 3.73
N LYS A 83 13.52 2.15 2.90
CA LYS A 83 12.50 3.21 2.94
C LYS A 83 11.18 2.77 3.57
N ASN A 84 11.06 1.50 3.99
CA ASN A 84 9.79 0.90 4.44
C ASN A 84 8.64 1.20 3.46
N SER A 85 8.89 1.03 2.17
CA SER A 85 7.97 1.44 1.09
C SER A 85 7.67 0.31 0.13
N LEU A 86 6.45 0.26 -0.39
CA LEU A 86 6.04 -0.64 -1.46
C LEU A 86 5.93 0.11 -2.78
N PHE A 87 6.50 -0.42 -3.84
CA PHE A 87 6.20 -0.02 -5.21
C PHE A 87 5.26 -1.05 -5.82
N ILE A 88 4.04 -0.64 -6.19
CA ILE A 88 3.09 -1.47 -6.92
C ILE A 88 3.31 -1.23 -8.41
N SER A 89 3.94 -2.19 -9.09
CA SER A 89 4.23 -2.10 -10.53
C SER A 89 2.99 -2.43 -11.35
N HIS A 90 2.21 -3.43 -10.92
CA HIS A 90 1.05 -3.88 -11.64
C HIS A 90 -0.07 -4.32 -10.70
N MET A 91 -1.30 -3.94 -11.04
CA MET A 91 -2.49 -4.46 -10.39
C MET A 91 -3.62 -4.58 -11.40
N ASN A 92 -4.10 -5.80 -11.60
CA ASN A 92 -5.21 -6.08 -12.50
C ASN A 92 -6.28 -6.89 -11.79
N VAL A 93 -7.55 -6.57 -12.06
CA VAL A 93 -8.72 -7.25 -11.49
C VAL A 93 -9.75 -7.39 -12.59
N LYS A 94 -10.07 -8.62 -12.98
CA LYS A 94 -11.08 -8.91 -14.00
C LYS A 94 -12.49 -8.63 -13.49
N LEU A 95 -12.78 -9.07 -12.27
CA LEU A 95 -14.12 -8.98 -11.67
C LEU A 95 -14.27 -7.68 -10.88
N LYS A 96 -14.83 -6.67 -11.54
CA LYS A 96 -15.11 -5.35 -10.92
C LYS A 96 -16.13 -5.51 -9.78
N LYS A 97 -16.06 -4.63 -8.78
CA LYS A 97 -16.95 -4.54 -7.59
C LYS A 97 -16.85 -5.69 -6.56
N GLN A 98 -15.93 -6.64 -6.72
CA GLN A 98 -15.76 -7.74 -5.76
C GLN A 98 -14.64 -7.51 -4.72
N LYS A 99 -14.19 -6.28 -4.51
CA LYS A 99 -13.10 -5.93 -3.57
C LYS A 99 -11.77 -6.71 -3.74
N ILE A 100 -11.60 -7.48 -4.83
CA ILE A 100 -10.41 -8.32 -5.09
C ILE A 100 -9.11 -7.52 -4.99
N GLY A 101 -9.06 -6.32 -5.62
CA GLY A 101 -7.86 -5.46 -5.53
C GLY A 101 -7.52 -5.06 -4.09
N SER A 102 -8.55 -4.81 -3.25
CA SER A 102 -8.35 -4.48 -1.84
C SER A 102 -7.86 -5.67 -1.04
N ALA A 103 -8.38 -6.88 -1.31
CA ALA A 103 -7.92 -8.11 -0.69
C ALA A 103 -6.46 -8.44 -1.09
N LEU A 104 -6.11 -8.29 -2.37
CA LEU A 104 -4.74 -8.43 -2.86
C LEU A 104 -3.78 -7.46 -2.18
N LEU A 105 -4.11 -6.17 -2.13
CA LEU A 105 -3.26 -5.19 -1.45
C LEU A 105 -3.19 -5.43 0.06
N ALA A 106 -4.29 -5.81 0.70
CA ALA A 106 -4.31 -6.18 2.11
C ALA A 106 -3.42 -7.39 2.40
N LYS A 107 -3.39 -8.38 1.51
CA LYS A 107 -2.50 -9.55 1.62
C LYS A 107 -1.03 -9.13 1.56
N VAL A 108 -0.64 -8.26 0.63
CA VAL A 108 0.73 -7.71 0.57
C VAL A 108 1.07 -6.96 1.87
N LEU A 109 0.16 -6.09 2.34
CA LEU A 109 0.37 -5.33 3.58
C LEU A 109 0.41 -6.20 4.84
N ALA A 110 -0.19 -7.39 4.82
CA ALA A 110 -0.10 -8.34 5.91
C ALA A 110 1.31 -8.97 5.99
N GLU A 111 2.01 -9.11 4.87
CA GLU A 111 3.42 -9.56 4.85
C GLU A 111 4.40 -8.45 5.23
N TYR A 112 4.06 -7.19 4.92
CA TYR A 112 4.89 -6.02 5.21
C TYR A 112 4.15 -5.01 6.09
N PRO A 113 3.85 -5.34 7.35
CA PRO A 113 3.00 -4.53 8.23
C PRO A 113 3.58 -3.14 8.56
N HIS A 114 4.91 -3.02 8.50
CA HIS A 114 5.68 -1.80 8.79
C HIS A 114 5.76 -0.83 7.61
N VAL A 115 5.19 -1.16 6.45
CA VAL A 115 5.18 -0.26 5.30
C VAL A 115 4.42 1.03 5.63
N THR A 116 5.08 2.16 5.39
CA THR A 116 4.55 3.51 5.65
C THR A 116 4.16 4.24 4.38
N LYS A 117 4.70 3.82 3.22
CA LYS A 117 4.52 4.47 1.91
C LYS A 117 4.21 3.45 0.82
N ILE A 118 3.31 3.81 -0.10
CA ILE A 118 3.00 3.03 -1.29
C ILE A 118 3.14 3.95 -2.51
N ARG A 119 4.11 3.65 -3.37
CA ARG A 119 4.25 4.24 -4.69
C ARG A 119 3.56 3.36 -5.73
N THR A 120 2.94 3.95 -6.74
CA THR A 120 2.15 3.23 -7.73
C THR A 120 2.18 3.94 -9.06
N ASN A 121 2.25 3.16 -10.14
CA ASN A 121 1.90 3.62 -11.48
C ASN A 121 0.43 3.29 -11.78
N LEU A 122 -0.35 4.27 -12.22
CA LEU A 122 -1.70 4.09 -12.70
C LEU A 122 -1.68 3.52 -14.11
N GLY A 123 -2.03 2.25 -14.24
CA GLY A 123 -2.35 1.68 -15.55
C GLY A 123 -3.64 2.28 -16.16
N LEU A 124 -3.86 1.94 -17.43
CA LEU A 124 -4.91 2.47 -18.32
C LEU A 124 -6.30 2.65 -17.67
N ASP A 125 -6.80 1.64 -16.96
CA ASP A 125 -8.14 1.64 -16.37
C ASP A 125 -8.30 2.71 -15.25
N ASN A 126 -7.23 3.01 -14.51
CA ASN A 126 -7.24 4.10 -13.53
C ASN A 126 -6.83 5.43 -14.17
N PHE A 127 -5.95 5.40 -15.18
CA PHE A 127 -5.57 6.58 -15.93
C PHE A 127 -6.77 7.25 -16.60
N ARG A 128 -7.69 6.49 -17.20
CA ARG A 128 -8.93 7.03 -17.78
C ARG A 128 -9.78 7.80 -16.77
N ALA A 129 -9.87 7.31 -15.53
CA ALA A 129 -10.59 8.02 -14.46
C ALA A 129 -9.87 9.31 -14.07
N PHE A 130 -8.54 9.29 -14.01
CA PHE A 130 -7.72 10.47 -13.77
C PHE A 130 -7.87 11.50 -14.91
N SER A 131 -7.67 11.09 -16.15
CA SER A 131 -7.79 11.93 -17.35
C SER A 131 -9.20 12.51 -17.51
N GLY A 132 -10.24 11.72 -17.25
CA GLY A 132 -11.63 12.19 -17.23
C GLY A 132 -11.89 13.25 -16.14
N ALA A 133 -11.26 13.13 -14.97
CA ALA A 133 -11.34 14.17 -13.94
C ALA A 133 -10.57 15.44 -14.34
N LYS A 134 -9.42 15.28 -15.00
CA LYS A 134 -8.61 16.39 -15.54
C LYS A 134 -9.35 17.18 -16.62
N SER A 135 -10.06 16.51 -17.52
CA SER A 135 -10.84 17.19 -18.57
C SER A 135 -12.00 18.02 -18.02
N LEU A 136 -12.45 17.73 -16.79
CA LEU A 136 -13.43 18.53 -16.04
C LEU A 136 -12.79 19.71 -15.26
N GLY A 137 -11.49 19.97 -15.45
CA GLY A 137 -10.78 21.09 -14.82
C GLY A 137 -10.26 20.81 -13.40
N LYS A 138 -10.30 19.58 -12.92
CA LYS A 138 -9.79 19.22 -11.58
C LYS A 138 -8.26 19.28 -11.53
N SER A 139 -7.71 19.61 -10.36
CA SER A 139 -6.27 19.52 -10.11
C SER A 139 -5.78 18.06 -10.11
N ASP A 140 -4.47 17.83 -10.25
CA ASP A 140 -3.94 16.45 -10.26
C ASP A 140 -4.25 15.70 -8.97
N LEU A 141 -4.18 16.41 -7.83
CA LEU A 141 -4.54 15.86 -6.53
C LEU A 141 -6.02 15.42 -6.48
N GLU A 142 -6.92 16.25 -7.00
CA GLU A 142 -8.35 15.95 -7.04
C GLU A 142 -8.66 14.82 -8.02
N ALA A 143 -8.01 14.82 -9.18
CA ALA A 143 -8.14 13.76 -10.17
C ALA A 143 -7.65 12.41 -9.63
N LEU A 144 -6.50 12.38 -8.94
CA LEU A 144 -5.99 11.19 -8.26
C LEU A 144 -7.00 10.66 -7.23
N LYS A 145 -7.65 11.55 -6.49
CA LYS A 145 -8.67 11.16 -5.49
C LYS A 145 -9.89 10.46 -6.09
N GLU A 146 -10.13 10.62 -7.39
CA GLU A 146 -11.24 9.98 -8.10
C GLU A 146 -10.91 8.53 -8.50
N THR A 147 -9.63 8.18 -8.58
CA THR A 147 -9.16 6.86 -9.03
C THR A 147 -9.50 5.75 -8.03
N ALA A 148 -9.75 4.54 -8.55
CA ALA A 148 -9.97 3.37 -7.71
C ALA A 148 -8.71 3.03 -6.90
N ALA A 149 -7.54 3.21 -7.50
CA ALA A 149 -6.24 3.03 -6.87
C ALA A 149 -6.07 3.85 -5.59
N TYR A 150 -6.38 5.16 -5.61
CA TYR A 150 -6.33 5.98 -4.41
C TYR A 150 -7.40 5.58 -3.40
N LYS A 151 -8.66 5.44 -3.85
CA LYS A 151 -9.80 5.11 -2.96
C LYS A 151 -9.55 3.83 -2.16
N MET A 152 -8.94 2.83 -2.79
CA MET A 152 -8.55 1.58 -2.13
C MET A 152 -7.45 1.82 -1.08
N ARG A 153 -6.35 2.49 -1.44
CA ARG A 153 -5.23 2.75 -0.54
C ARG A 153 -5.64 3.59 0.67
N ARG A 154 -6.50 4.60 0.46
CA ARG A 154 -7.11 5.38 1.53
C ARG A 154 -7.88 4.50 2.52
N LYS A 155 -8.67 3.53 2.04
CA LYS A 155 -9.41 2.59 2.90
C LYS A 155 -8.50 1.65 3.70
N LEU A 156 -7.30 1.38 3.21
CA LEU A 156 -6.28 0.56 3.87
C LEU A 156 -5.31 1.37 4.76
N GLY A 157 -5.65 2.64 5.02
CA GLY A 157 -4.91 3.49 5.95
C GLY A 157 -3.76 4.29 5.32
N PHE A 158 -3.79 4.56 4.01
CA PHE A 158 -2.85 5.45 3.32
C PHE A 158 -3.57 6.65 2.69
N PRO A 159 -4.06 7.61 3.50
CA PRO A 159 -4.92 8.69 3.02
C PRO A 159 -4.16 9.90 2.46
N HIS A 160 -2.86 10.03 2.72
CA HIS A 160 -2.09 11.22 2.35
C HIS A 160 -1.40 11.01 1.01
N ILE A 161 -1.60 11.92 0.04
CA ILE A 161 -0.87 11.92 -1.23
C ILE A 161 0.34 12.83 -1.09
N ASN A 162 1.53 12.32 -1.41
CA ASN A 162 2.74 13.13 -1.50
C ASN A 162 2.72 13.93 -2.80
N LYS A 163 2.43 15.22 -2.72
CA LYS A 163 2.29 16.10 -3.91
C LYS A 163 3.56 16.14 -4.77
N LYS A 164 4.74 16.03 -4.17
CA LYS A 164 6.02 16.09 -4.88
C LYS A 164 6.32 14.82 -5.67
N SER A 165 5.59 13.73 -5.38
CA SER A 165 5.74 12.44 -6.06
C SER A 165 4.86 12.29 -7.30
N ILE A 166 3.95 13.24 -7.54
CA ILE A 166 3.00 13.17 -8.66
C ILE A 166 3.76 13.45 -9.94
N ASP A 167 3.77 12.47 -10.82
CA ASP A 167 4.37 12.52 -12.14
C ASP A 167 3.34 12.06 -13.16
N VAL A 168 3.10 12.86 -14.20
CA VAL A 168 1.99 12.67 -15.15
C VAL A 168 2.54 12.70 -16.56
N GLU A 169 2.48 11.56 -17.23
CA GLU A 169 2.90 11.38 -18.62
C GLU A 169 1.66 11.03 -19.45
N MET A 170 1.05 12.05 -20.06
CA MET A 170 -0.21 11.88 -20.79
C MET A 170 -0.04 11.09 -22.10
N GLU A 171 1.13 11.18 -22.74
CA GLU A 171 1.44 10.45 -23.98
C GLU A 171 1.53 8.94 -23.72
N ASP A 172 2.10 8.55 -22.58
CA ASP A 172 2.26 7.16 -22.15
C ASP A 172 1.07 6.65 -21.32
N GLU A 173 -0.01 7.44 -21.23
CA GLU A 173 -1.21 7.16 -20.44
C GLU A 173 -0.87 6.71 -19.00
N SER A 174 0.11 7.39 -18.40
CA SER A 174 0.82 7.00 -17.17
C SER A 174 0.73 8.10 -16.12
N VAL A 175 0.47 7.70 -14.87
CA VAL A 175 0.57 8.59 -13.71
C VAL A 175 1.20 7.85 -12.56
N ILE A 176 2.31 8.37 -12.05
CA ILE A 176 2.97 7.85 -10.87
C ILE A 176 2.63 8.76 -9.68
N PHE A 177 2.30 8.16 -8.54
CA PHE A 177 2.12 8.89 -7.29
C PHE A 177 2.43 8.01 -6.09
N GLU A 178 2.71 8.65 -4.97
CA GLU A 178 2.94 8.04 -3.67
C GLU A 178 1.85 8.45 -2.69
N VAL A 179 1.42 7.47 -1.88
CA VAL A 179 0.58 7.70 -0.70
C VAL A 179 1.25 7.20 0.56
N SER A 180 0.96 7.85 1.68
CA SER A 180 1.55 7.56 2.98
C SER A 180 0.49 7.42 4.06
N ARG A 181 0.87 6.71 5.13
CA ARG A 181 0.07 6.61 6.37
C ARG A 181 0.04 7.92 7.15
N PHE A 182 1.14 8.66 7.10
CA PHE A 182 1.35 9.91 7.82
C PHE A 182 1.59 11.05 6.83
N PRO A 183 1.17 12.28 7.13
CA PRO A 183 1.53 13.43 6.30
C PRO A 183 3.06 13.58 6.23
N ASP A 184 3.61 13.93 5.07
CA ASP A 184 5.04 14.23 4.96
C ASP A 184 5.34 15.55 5.72
N GLY A 185 6.04 15.47 6.86
CA GLY A 185 6.52 16.64 7.61
C GLY A 185 6.18 16.72 9.10
N GLU A 186 6.08 15.60 9.82
CA GLU A 186 6.22 15.57 11.30
C GLU A 186 7.54 14.91 11.71
#